data_AF-A0A1V6NA77-F1
#
_entry.id   AF-A0A1V6NA77-F1
#
_cell.length_a   1.000
_cell.length_b   1.000
_cell.length_c   1.000
_cell.angle_alpha   90.00
_cell.angle_beta   90.00
_cell.angle_gamma   90.00
#
_symmetry.space_group_name_H-M   'P 1'
#
loop_
_entity.id
_entity.type
_entity.pdbx_description
1 polymer ?
#
loop_
_entity_poly.entity_id
_entity_poly.type
_entity_poly.pdbx_seq_one_letter_code
_entity_poly.pdbx_strand_id
1 'polypeptide(L)'
;MLCYLKYAAAGLAAATLVSGQTYTDCNPMKKTCPANPGTTESRHTFDFTQSSGLDKWTTTAGNVKTGSNGAEFTVNKKGDAPTIKTDFYMFFGEVSVTMKAAPGTGIVSSIVLESDDLDEIDWEAVGGDTTQIESNYFGKGDTTTYDRAIWHPISSPQETFQTYKVVWTKESTTWSVDGKVLRTLSFNDAKSGTRYPQTPMNVRIGIWAGGDPSNAKGTIEWAGGETDYSKAPFTMYIKDVTIVNYNPAESYTWSDQTGSYESIKFTGPVNSTSSTNSTASATSKTSATTSVSLISGTKTATPSSSGSISGPSSGSSSGSSSSSSPSASPAFNAASNLGAGSLGFLSVLAAFSGFLFL
;
A
#
# COMPACT_ATOMS: atom_id res chain seq x y z
N MET A 1 32.74 7.67 -20.59
CA MET A 1 32.27 6.29 -20.79
C MET A 1 31.05 6.08 -19.88
N LEU A 2 29.84 6.30 -20.41
CA LEU A 2 28.59 6.13 -19.67
C LEU A 2 27.79 5.02 -20.37
N CYS A 3 27.52 3.93 -19.66
CA CYS A 3 26.59 2.89 -20.12
C CYS A 3 25.23 3.12 -19.47
N TYR A 4 24.27 3.63 -20.24
CA TYR A 4 22.86 3.56 -19.84
C TYR A 4 22.38 2.13 -20.04
N LEU A 5 22.02 1.43 -18.95
CA LEU A 5 21.29 0.17 -19.06
C LEU A 5 19.90 0.44 -19.62
N LYS A 6 19.57 -0.22 -20.74
CA LYS A 6 18.21 -0.31 -21.23
C LYS A 6 17.55 -1.53 -20.60
N TYR A 7 16.83 -1.35 -19.50
CA TYR A 7 15.89 -2.36 -19.05
C TYR A 7 14.73 -2.42 -20.04
N ALA A 8 14.64 -3.52 -20.79
CA ALA A 8 13.58 -3.74 -21.75
C ALA A 8 12.37 -4.32 -21.01
N ALA A 9 11.28 -3.55 -20.91
CA ALA A 9 10.03 -4.02 -20.33
C ALA A 9 9.36 -5.04 -21.27
N ALA A 10 9.61 -6.32 -21.03
CA ALA A 10 8.99 -7.43 -21.76
C ALA A 10 8.95 -8.70 -20.90
N GLY A 11 7.77 -9.21 -20.57
CA GLY A 11 7.62 -10.58 -20.04
C GLY A 11 6.86 -10.78 -18.72
N LEU A 12 6.28 -9.75 -18.10
CA LEU A 12 5.57 -9.90 -16.81
C LEU A 12 4.25 -10.69 -16.93
N ALA A 13 4.36 -12.01 -17.02
CA ALA A 13 3.26 -12.95 -17.18
C ALA A 13 3.13 -13.83 -15.93
N ALA A 14 2.03 -13.63 -15.20
CA ALA A 14 1.61 -14.41 -14.04
C ALA A 14 2.65 -14.52 -12.92
N ALA A 15 2.79 -13.43 -12.15
CA ALA A 15 3.02 -13.57 -10.71
C ALA A 15 1.73 -14.15 -10.09
N THR A 16 1.58 -15.48 -10.10
CA THR A 16 0.46 -16.14 -9.43
C THR A 16 0.49 -15.79 -7.94
N LEU A 17 -0.68 -15.52 -7.36
CA LEU A 17 -0.86 -15.17 -5.95
C LEU A 17 -0.01 -16.03 -5.02
N VAL A 18 0.47 -15.42 -3.94
CA VAL A 18 1.25 -16.10 -2.90
C VAL A 18 0.30 -17.02 -2.14
N SER A 19 0.16 -18.27 -2.60
CA SER A 19 -0.87 -19.22 -2.13
C SER A 19 -0.81 -19.62 -0.64
N GLY A 20 0.09 -19.04 0.15
CA GLY A 20 0.13 -19.13 1.61
C GLY A 20 -0.16 -17.83 2.36
N GLN A 21 -0.25 -16.67 1.68
CA GLN A 21 -0.44 -15.35 2.32
C GLN A 21 -1.72 -14.64 1.87
N THR A 22 -2.02 -14.60 0.56
CA THR A 22 -3.21 -13.91 0.02
C THR A 22 -4.34 -14.90 -0.27
N TYR A 23 -5.38 -14.90 0.57
CA TYR A 23 -6.52 -15.81 0.47
C TYR A 23 -7.73 -15.39 1.32
N THR A 24 -8.92 -15.84 0.89
CA THR A 24 -10.20 -15.68 1.61
C THR A 24 -10.95 -17.01 1.73
N ASP A 25 -11.38 -17.36 2.94
CA ASP A 25 -12.28 -18.50 3.19
C ASP A 25 -13.71 -18.22 2.72
N CYS A 26 -14.08 -16.92 2.65
CA CYS A 26 -15.42 -16.49 2.30
C CYS A 26 -15.44 -15.16 1.56
N ASN A 27 -15.45 -15.20 0.22
CA ASN A 27 -15.60 -13.99 -0.58
C ASN A 27 -17.07 -13.47 -0.58
N PRO A 28 -17.35 -12.28 0.00
CA PRO A 28 -18.71 -11.77 0.17
C PRO A 28 -19.37 -11.35 -1.15
N MET A 29 -18.59 -11.08 -2.20
CA MET A 29 -19.12 -10.84 -3.55
C MET A 29 -19.65 -12.11 -4.23
N LYS A 30 -19.49 -13.30 -3.62
CA LYS A 30 -19.93 -14.60 -4.18
C LYS A 30 -21.00 -15.27 -3.32
N LYS A 31 -20.94 -15.13 -2.00
CA LYS A 31 -21.85 -15.75 -1.01
C LYS A 31 -22.03 -14.81 0.19
N THR A 32 -23.10 -14.99 0.98
CA THR A 32 -23.17 -14.38 2.31
C THR A 32 -22.09 -14.98 3.20
N CYS A 33 -21.39 -14.14 3.97
CA CYS A 33 -20.28 -14.53 4.83
C CYS A 33 -20.53 -14.12 6.29
N PRO A 34 -19.86 -14.76 7.27
CA PRO A 34 -19.86 -14.30 8.65
C PRO A 34 -19.36 -12.85 8.75
N ALA A 35 -19.81 -12.12 9.78
CA ALA A 35 -19.24 -10.81 10.09
C ALA A 35 -17.75 -10.95 10.42
N ASN A 36 -16.91 -10.09 9.85
CA ASN A 36 -15.49 -10.03 10.16
C ASN A 36 -15.30 -9.44 11.56
N PRO A 37 -14.52 -10.08 12.46
CA PRO A 37 -14.25 -9.54 13.79
C PRO A 37 -13.53 -8.20 13.67
N GLY A 38 -13.99 -7.20 14.41
CA GLY A 38 -13.40 -5.87 14.45
C GLY A 38 -12.67 -5.60 15.76
N THR A 39 -12.36 -4.33 15.99
CA THR A 39 -11.90 -3.84 17.29
C THR A 39 -12.51 -2.47 17.60
N THR A 40 -12.97 -2.28 18.83
CA THR A 40 -13.51 -1.02 19.36
C THR A 40 -12.41 -0.07 19.86
N GLU A 41 -11.16 -0.55 20.00
CA GLU A 41 -9.98 0.26 20.29
C GLU A 41 -9.47 0.90 19.00
N SER A 42 -9.38 2.23 18.95
CA SER A 42 -8.96 2.98 17.75
C SER A 42 -7.46 2.95 17.47
N ARG A 43 -6.63 2.50 18.42
CA ARG A 43 -5.20 2.28 18.24
C ARG A 43 -4.73 1.02 18.97
N HIS A 44 -3.94 0.21 18.28
CA HIS A 44 -3.18 -0.90 18.82
C HIS A 44 -1.70 -0.65 18.57
N THR A 45 -0.86 -0.99 19.53
CA THR A 45 0.60 -1.02 19.37
C THR A 45 1.11 -2.33 19.94
N PHE A 46 1.80 -3.10 19.11
CA PHE A 46 2.36 -4.41 19.42
C PHE A 46 3.89 -4.28 19.46
N ASP A 47 4.48 -4.51 20.63
CA ASP A 47 5.92 -4.65 20.81
C ASP A 47 6.27 -6.14 20.74
N PHE A 48 6.80 -6.59 19.60
CA PHE A 48 7.16 -8.00 19.42
C PHE A 48 8.51 -8.37 20.05
N THR A 49 9.21 -7.44 20.73
CA THR A 49 10.33 -7.83 21.62
C THR A 49 9.83 -8.54 22.88
N GLN A 50 8.51 -8.46 23.13
CA GLN A 50 7.78 -9.19 24.17
C GLN A 50 6.84 -10.21 23.50
N SER A 51 6.73 -11.42 24.05
CA SER A 51 5.87 -12.48 23.48
C SER A 51 4.39 -12.09 23.43
N SER A 52 3.95 -11.25 24.37
CA SER A 52 2.58 -10.70 24.43
C SER A 52 2.25 -9.73 23.29
N GLY A 53 3.24 -9.28 22.51
CA GLY A 53 2.97 -8.57 21.25
C GLY A 53 2.12 -9.41 20.28
N LEU A 54 2.21 -10.74 20.35
CA LEU A 54 1.44 -11.68 19.53
C LEU A 54 0.03 -12.01 20.09
N ASP A 55 -0.40 -11.43 21.23
CA ASP A 55 -1.66 -11.79 21.90
C ASP A 55 -2.95 -11.47 21.11
N LYS A 56 -2.85 -10.76 19.98
CA LYS A 56 -3.96 -10.52 19.01
C LYS A 56 -3.59 -10.97 17.57
N TRP A 57 -2.68 -11.94 17.44
CA TRP A 57 -2.13 -12.41 16.16
C TRP A 57 -2.10 -13.95 16.05
N THR A 58 -3.00 -14.51 15.24
CA THR A 58 -2.95 -15.93 14.83
C THR A 58 -1.76 -16.19 13.89
N THR A 59 -0.91 -17.17 14.21
CA THR A 59 0.05 -17.75 13.25
C THR A 59 -0.69 -18.64 12.26
N THR A 60 -0.77 -18.24 10.99
CA THR A 60 -1.50 -18.97 9.94
C THR A 60 -0.64 -20.01 9.23
N ALA A 61 0.68 -19.82 9.21
CA ALA A 61 1.63 -20.75 8.60
C ALA A 61 2.96 -20.77 9.36
N GLY A 62 3.66 -21.91 9.30
CA GLY A 62 4.98 -22.10 9.91
C GLY A 62 4.98 -21.94 11.44
N ASN A 63 6.01 -21.29 11.97
CA ASN A 63 6.13 -20.93 13.38
C ASN A 63 6.91 -19.61 13.49
N VAL A 64 6.33 -18.60 14.15
CA VAL A 64 7.00 -17.34 14.49
C VAL A 64 7.41 -17.35 15.97
N LYS A 65 8.50 -16.64 16.32
CA LYS A 65 8.99 -16.49 17.71
C LYS A 65 9.34 -15.04 17.98
N THR A 66 9.35 -14.61 19.24
CA THR A 66 9.83 -13.28 19.65
C THR A 66 11.23 -13.37 20.26
N GLY A 67 12.14 -12.53 19.77
CA GLY A 67 13.50 -12.33 20.28
C GLY A 67 13.79 -10.85 20.56
N SER A 68 15.04 -10.50 20.86
CA SER A 68 15.44 -9.10 21.13
C SER A 68 15.32 -8.17 19.92
N ASN A 69 15.19 -8.74 18.72
CA ASN A 69 14.93 -8.02 17.47
C ASN A 69 13.44 -7.94 17.10
N GLY A 70 12.55 -8.47 17.94
CA GLY A 70 11.12 -8.59 17.66
C GLY A 70 10.69 -9.98 17.20
N ALA A 71 9.61 -10.06 16.42
CA ALA A 71 9.12 -11.30 15.83
C ALA A 71 10.04 -11.76 14.68
N GLU A 72 10.43 -13.03 14.72
CA GLU A 72 11.38 -13.68 13.83
C GLU A 72 10.65 -14.64 12.88
N PHE A 73 10.75 -14.36 11.58
CA PHE A 73 10.14 -15.11 10.49
C PHE A 73 11.26 -15.74 9.65
N THR A 74 11.38 -17.07 9.64
CA THR A 74 12.56 -17.75 9.05
C THR A 74 12.21 -18.79 8.00
N VAL A 75 12.79 -18.66 6.79
CA VAL A 75 12.88 -19.73 5.80
C VAL A 75 14.16 -20.54 6.07
N ASN A 76 14.02 -21.80 6.47
CA ASN A 76 15.13 -22.74 6.68
C ASN A 76 15.27 -23.72 5.50
N LYS A 77 14.19 -23.94 4.75
CA LYS A 77 14.08 -24.95 3.69
C LYS A 77 12.94 -24.62 2.72
N LYS A 78 12.90 -25.37 1.62
CA LYS A 78 11.78 -25.40 0.66
C LYS A 78 10.44 -25.58 1.39
N GLY A 79 9.46 -24.73 1.07
CA GLY A 79 8.11 -24.77 1.64
C GLY A 79 7.94 -24.14 3.03
N ASP A 80 8.99 -23.60 3.67
CA ASP A 80 8.81 -22.72 4.83
C ASP A 80 8.23 -21.37 4.36
N ALA A 81 7.09 -20.97 4.92
CA ALA A 81 6.47 -19.66 4.68
C ALA A 81 5.81 -19.08 5.96
N PRO A 82 6.55 -18.89 7.07
CA PRO A 82 5.94 -18.49 8.34
C PRO A 82 5.25 -17.13 8.23
N THR A 83 4.01 -17.07 8.70
CA THR A 83 3.08 -15.94 8.51
C THR A 83 2.17 -15.79 9.74
N ILE A 84 1.93 -14.54 10.15
CA ILE A 84 0.91 -14.17 11.16
C ILE A 84 -0.16 -13.28 10.53
N LYS A 85 -1.38 -13.31 11.11
CA LYS A 85 -2.53 -12.48 10.75
C LYS A 85 -3.17 -11.88 12.01
N THR A 86 -3.61 -10.63 11.97
CA THR A 86 -4.40 -10.05 13.07
C THR A 86 -5.72 -10.79 13.27
N ASP A 87 -6.10 -11.02 14.53
CA ASP A 87 -7.37 -11.69 14.88
C ASP A 87 -8.61 -10.82 14.60
N PHE A 88 -8.38 -9.55 14.25
CA PHE A 88 -9.38 -8.54 13.91
C PHE A 88 -9.03 -7.86 12.58
N TYR A 89 -10.04 -7.25 11.98
CA TYR A 89 -9.96 -6.40 10.80
C TYR A 89 -10.05 -4.93 11.22
N MET A 90 -9.53 -4.03 10.39
CA MET A 90 -9.68 -2.59 10.49
C MET A 90 -10.41 -2.05 9.25
N PHE A 91 -11.02 -0.87 9.34
CA PHE A 91 -11.72 -0.26 8.21
C PHE A 91 -11.33 1.20 8.05
N PHE A 92 -10.44 1.46 7.08
CA PHE A 92 -9.64 2.67 6.91
C PHE A 92 -8.76 2.99 8.13
N GLY A 93 -7.67 3.71 7.90
CA GLY A 93 -6.76 4.16 8.95
C GLY A 93 -5.29 4.06 8.59
N GLU A 94 -4.48 3.60 9.53
CA GLU A 94 -3.02 3.58 9.42
C GLU A 94 -2.45 2.23 9.87
N VAL A 95 -1.49 1.70 9.13
CA VAL A 95 -0.67 0.55 9.55
C VAL A 95 0.79 0.95 9.42
N SER A 96 1.55 0.84 10.51
CA SER A 96 2.98 1.12 10.56
C SER A 96 3.71 -0.10 11.10
N VAL A 97 4.72 -0.59 10.39
CA VAL A 97 5.47 -1.81 10.71
C VAL A 97 6.96 -1.50 10.69
N THR A 98 7.65 -1.71 11.82
CA THR A 98 9.11 -1.55 11.91
C THR A 98 9.78 -2.87 11.54
N MET A 99 10.16 -3.01 10.26
CA MET A 99 10.69 -4.23 9.66
C MET A 99 12.17 -4.10 9.32
N LYS A 100 12.91 -5.21 9.47
CA LYS A 100 14.13 -5.51 8.70
C LYS A 100 13.86 -6.75 7.86
N ALA A 101 13.94 -6.62 6.54
CA ALA A 101 13.65 -7.70 5.60
C ALA A 101 14.69 -8.83 5.69
N ALA A 102 14.35 -10.01 5.19
CA ALA A 102 15.29 -11.10 5.05
C ALA A 102 16.22 -10.89 3.85
N PRO A 103 17.53 -11.21 3.97
CA PRO A 103 18.42 -11.35 2.81
C PRO A 103 18.18 -12.68 2.09
N GLY A 104 18.64 -12.77 0.83
CA GLY A 104 18.68 -13.98 0.04
C GLY A 104 17.95 -13.86 -1.30
N THR A 105 18.56 -14.36 -2.38
CA THR A 105 17.95 -14.43 -3.71
C THR A 105 16.63 -15.21 -3.65
N GLY A 106 15.57 -14.69 -4.26
CA GLY A 106 14.26 -15.32 -4.26
C GLY A 106 13.50 -15.30 -2.93
N ILE A 107 14.10 -14.81 -1.83
CA ILE A 107 13.42 -14.64 -0.56
C ILE A 107 12.62 -13.34 -0.59
N VAL A 108 11.41 -13.37 -0.03
CA VAL A 108 10.47 -12.26 -0.03
C VAL A 108 9.99 -12.00 1.40
N SER A 109 9.97 -10.74 1.81
CA SER A 109 9.49 -10.27 3.11
C SER A 109 8.29 -9.34 2.90
N SER A 110 7.14 -9.74 3.43
CA SER A 110 5.82 -9.27 3.00
C SER A 110 5.04 -8.65 4.16
N ILE A 111 4.44 -7.49 3.91
CA ILE A 111 3.48 -6.83 4.82
C ILE A 111 2.23 -6.54 3.99
N VAL A 112 1.13 -7.24 4.26
CA VAL A 112 -0.08 -7.20 3.44
C VAL A 112 -1.28 -6.81 4.31
N LEU A 113 -2.09 -5.86 3.87
CA LEU A 113 -3.47 -5.67 4.33
C LEU A 113 -4.35 -6.41 3.32
N GLU A 114 -5.17 -7.37 3.75
CA GLU A 114 -6.07 -8.11 2.85
C GLU A 114 -7.48 -8.23 3.41
N SER A 115 -8.48 -8.06 2.55
CA SER A 115 -9.91 -8.20 2.83
C SER A 115 -10.48 -9.56 2.40
N ASP A 116 -11.66 -9.88 2.90
CA ASP A 116 -12.38 -11.09 2.49
C ASP A 116 -12.85 -11.06 1.03
N ASP A 117 -12.98 -9.89 0.37
CA ASP A 117 -13.26 -9.82 -1.08
C ASP A 117 -12.02 -9.70 -1.99
N LEU A 118 -10.81 -9.71 -1.41
CA LEU A 118 -9.51 -9.58 -2.08
C LEU A 118 -9.23 -8.17 -2.66
N ASP A 119 -9.77 -7.12 -2.02
CA ASP A 119 -9.05 -5.85 -1.93
C ASP A 119 -7.79 -6.02 -1.04
N GLU A 120 -6.67 -5.44 -1.47
CA GLU A 120 -5.32 -5.70 -0.92
C GLU A 120 -4.44 -4.43 -0.99
N ILE A 121 -3.60 -4.20 0.01
CA ILE A 121 -2.54 -3.16 0.03
C ILE A 121 -1.28 -3.74 0.67
N ASP A 122 -0.14 -3.65 0.01
CA ASP A 122 1.06 -4.38 0.43
C ASP A 122 2.38 -3.58 0.36
N TRP A 123 3.42 -4.22 0.93
CA TRP A 123 4.84 -3.96 0.73
C TRP A 123 5.57 -5.29 0.54
N GLU A 124 6.40 -5.39 -0.50
CA GLU A 124 7.18 -6.60 -0.81
C GLU A 124 8.67 -6.27 -0.94
N ALA A 125 9.50 -6.79 -0.03
CA ALA A 125 10.95 -6.64 -0.06
C ALA A 125 11.63 -7.95 -0.51
N VAL A 126 12.29 -7.91 -1.67
CA VAL A 126 13.06 -9.03 -2.22
C VAL A 126 14.46 -9.06 -1.62
N GLY A 127 14.85 -10.18 -0.99
CA GLY A 127 16.11 -10.34 -0.26
C GLY A 127 17.39 -10.32 -1.12
N GLY A 128 17.24 -10.36 -2.45
CA GLY A 128 18.32 -10.15 -3.41
C GLY A 128 18.55 -8.69 -3.81
N ASP A 129 17.62 -7.78 -3.51
CA ASP A 129 17.68 -6.36 -3.88
C ASP A 129 17.84 -5.46 -2.65
N THR A 130 19.04 -4.93 -2.45
CA THR A 130 19.37 -4.08 -1.30
C THR A 130 19.09 -2.59 -1.53
N THR A 131 18.39 -2.24 -2.62
CA THR A 131 18.28 -0.85 -3.12
C THR A 131 16.87 -0.32 -3.30
N GLN A 132 15.84 -1.17 -3.12
CA GLN A 132 14.44 -0.78 -3.29
C GLN A 132 13.46 -1.72 -2.58
N ILE A 133 12.20 -1.31 -2.48
CA ILE A 133 11.06 -2.13 -2.06
C ILE A 133 9.87 -1.92 -3.01
N GLU A 134 9.10 -2.97 -3.29
CA GLU A 134 7.84 -2.85 -4.03
C GLU A 134 6.71 -2.39 -3.09
N SER A 135 5.83 -1.55 -3.64
CA SER A 135 4.46 -1.38 -3.16
C SER A 135 3.52 -1.87 -4.25
N ASN A 136 2.48 -2.60 -3.88
CA ASN A 136 1.42 -3.02 -4.79
C ASN A 136 0.05 -2.79 -4.13
N TYR A 137 -1.01 -3.08 -4.87
CA TYR A 137 -2.39 -3.08 -4.36
C TYR A 137 -3.25 -3.92 -5.31
N PHE A 138 -4.20 -4.70 -4.80
CA PHE A 138 -5.20 -5.41 -5.61
C PHE A 138 -6.60 -4.90 -5.24
N GLY A 139 -7.54 -5.00 -6.19
CA GLY A 139 -8.95 -4.69 -5.94
C GLY A 139 -9.80 -5.87 -6.38
N LYS A 140 -10.63 -6.41 -5.48
CA LYS A 140 -11.53 -7.55 -5.73
C LYS A 140 -10.85 -8.77 -6.39
N GLY A 141 -9.57 -9.01 -6.08
CA GLY A 141 -8.75 -10.08 -6.66
C GLY A 141 -8.45 -9.92 -8.15
N ASP A 142 -8.52 -8.69 -8.69
CA ASP A 142 -8.32 -8.44 -10.13
C ASP A 142 -6.84 -8.53 -10.56
N THR A 143 -6.42 -9.75 -10.90
CA THR A 143 -5.11 -10.05 -11.48
C THR A 143 -5.08 -9.92 -13.02
N THR A 144 -6.04 -9.21 -13.66
CA THR A 144 -6.01 -9.04 -15.14
C THR A 144 -4.81 -8.24 -15.64
N THR A 145 -4.25 -7.38 -14.78
CA THR A 145 -3.04 -6.61 -15.05
C THR A 145 -2.11 -6.66 -13.82
N TYR A 146 -0.80 -6.63 -14.05
CA TYR A 146 0.26 -6.60 -13.02
C TYR A 146 1.02 -5.25 -13.04
N ASP A 147 0.37 -4.21 -13.56
CA ASP A 147 0.83 -2.82 -13.69
C ASP A 147 0.70 -1.99 -12.40
N ARG A 148 0.35 -2.65 -11.29
CA ARG A 148 0.06 -2.04 -9.98
C ARG A 148 1.28 -2.02 -9.05
N ALA A 149 2.29 -2.84 -9.36
CA ALA A 149 3.62 -2.83 -8.74
C ALA A 149 4.34 -1.50 -9.00
N ILE A 150 4.85 -0.87 -7.95
CA ILE A 150 5.80 0.26 -8.06
C ILE A 150 6.94 0.05 -7.07
N TRP A 151 8.15 -0.04 -7.60
CA TRP A 151 9.41 -0.14 -6.86
C TRP A 151 9.92 1.25 -6.45
N HIS A 152 10.36 1.38 -5.20
CA HIS A 152 10.82 2.64 -4.62
C HIS A 152 12.25 2.53 -4.09
N PRO A 153 13.16 3.45 -4.44
CA PRO A 153 14.55 3.39 -3.98
C PRO A 153 14.66 3.70 -2.48
N ILE A 154 15.17 2.73 -1.72
CA ILE A 154 15.48 2.80 -0.28
C ILE A 154 16.81 2.08 0.00
N SER A 155 17.53 2.46 1.06
CA SER A 155 18.85 1.90 1.37
C SER A 155 18.77 0.71 2.31
N SER A 156 19.31 -0.45 1.91
CA SER A 156 19.60 -1.60 2.77
C SER A 156 18.43 -2.15 3.61
N PRO A 157 17.24 -2.44 3.03
CA PRO A 157 16.09 -2.96 3.78
C PRO A 157 16.33 -4.28 4.53
N GLN A 158 17.37 -5.04 4.17
CA GLN A 158 17.79 -6.29 4.84
C GLN A 158 18.82 -6.09 5.96
N GLU A 159 19.47 -4.92 6.04
CA GLU A 159 20.52 -4.64 7.04
C GLU A 159 19.98 -3.82 8.22
N THR A 160 19.08 -2.87 7.94
CA THR A 160 18.52 -1.91 8.92
C THR A 160 17.04 -2.14 9.16
N PHE A 161 16.57 -1.79 10.36
CA PHE A 161 15.13 -1.62 10.60
C PHE A 161 14.67 -0.29 9.98
N GLN A 162 13.60 -0.36 9.19
CA GLN A 162 12.91 0.79 8.60
C GLN A 162 11.41 0.69 8.89
N THR A 163 10.73 1.84 8.96
CA THR A 163 9.32 1.95 9.34
C THR A 163 8.45 2.07 8.10
N TYR A 164 7.86 0.95 7.68
CA TYR A 164 6.98 0.87 6.52
C TYR A 164 5.56 1.24 6.94
N LYS A 165 5.01 2.31 6.38
CA LYS A 165 3.72 2.86 6.78
C LYS A 165 2.78 3.07 5.60
N VAL A 166 1.58 2.51 5.75
CA VAL A 166 0.39 2.77 4.93
C VAL A 166 -0.54 3.70 5.69
N VAL A 167 -1.04 4.73 5.02
CA VAL A 167 -2.25 5.49 5.41
C VAL A 167 -3.30 5.22 4.34
N TRP A 168 -4.43 4.64 4.71
CA TRP A 168 -5.48 4.17 3.81
C TRP A 168 -6.81 4.84 4.19
N THR A 169 -7.25 5.79 3.37
CA THR A 169 -8.58 6.42 3.50
C THR A 169 -9.50 5.96 2.38
N LYS A 170 -10.74 6.47 2.34
CA LYS A 170 -11.64 6.27 1.20
C LYS A 170 -11.15 6.99 -0.06
N GLU A 171 -10.41 8.07 0.10
CA GLU A 171 -9.98 9.00 -0.96
C GLU A 171 -8.62 8.62 -1.54
N SER A 172 -7.68 8.17 -0.71
CA SER A 172 -6.35 7.73 -1.15
C SER A 172 -5.62 6.78 -0.19
N THR A 173 -4.79 5.93 -0.78
CA THR A 173 -3.78 5.13 -0.06
C THR A 173 -2.43 5.79 -0.26
N THR A 174 -1.69 6.00 0.81
CA THR A 174 -0.35 6.59 0.81
C THR A 174 0.65 5.67 1.51
N TRP A 175 1.71 5.31 0.79
CA TRP A 175 2.83 4.50 1.26
C TRP A 175 4.01 5.41 1.60
N SER A 176 4.65 5.15 2.73
CA SER A 176 5.82 5.89 3.22
C SER A 176 6.81 4.99 3.95
N VAL A 177 8.10 5.32 3.87
CA VAL A 177 9.17 4.67 4.66
C VAL A 177 9.87 5.73 5.49
N ASP A 178 10.03 5.48 6.79
CA ASP A 178 10.62 6.42 7.76
C ASP A 178 10.05 7.85 7.69
N GLY A 179 8.73 7.93 7.47
CA GLY A 179 7.98 9.20 7.36
C GLY A 179 8.08 9.91 6.00
N LYS A 180 8.93 9.44 5.08
CA LYS A 180 9.00 9.94 3.69
C LYS A 180 7.94 9.23 2.84
N VAL A 181 7.00 10.00 2.28
CA VAL A 181 6.03 9.49 1.29
C VAL A 181 6.76 9.06 0.01
N LEU A 182 6.41 7.87 -0.49
CA LEU A 182 6.94 7.28 -1.72
C LEU A 182 5.88 7.11 -2.81
N ARG A 183 4.63 6.79 -2.42
CA ARG A 183 3.49 6.62 -3.33
C ARG A 183 2.21 7.16 -2.71
N THR A 184 1.35 7.76 -3.53
CA THR A 184 -0.07 7.94 -3.24
C THR A 184 -0.88 7.42 -4.43
N LEU A 185 -1.89 6.61 -4.16
CA LEU A 185 -2.91 6.14 -5.10
C LEU A 185 -4.23 6.83 -4.74
N SER A 186 -4.82 7.61 -5.64
CA SER A 186 -6.19 8.10 -5.40
C SER A 186 -7.23 7.04 -5.76
N PHE A 187 -8.41 7.15 -5.17
CA PHE A 187 -9.59 6.35 -5.52
C PHE A 187 -9.82 6.26 -7.04
N ASN A 188 -9.65 7.37 -7.76
CA ASN A 188 -9.93 7.44 -9.19
C ASN A 188 -8.86 6.74 -10.07
N ASP A 189 -7.61 6.69 -9.61
CA ASP A 189 -6.52 6.04 -10.36
C ASP A 189 -6.69 4.52 -10.40
N ALA A 190 -7.30 3.95 -9.35
CA ALA A 190 -7.58 2.53 -9.22
C ALA A 190 -8.81 2.09 -10.05
N LYS A 191 -8.71 2.23 -11.37
CA LYS A 191 -9.78 1.98 -12.37
C LYS A 191 -11.09 2.69 -11.99
N SER A 192 -11.03 4.01 -11.74
CA SER A 192 -12.18 4.84 -11.35
C SER A 192 -12.92 4.32 -10.10
N GLY A 193 -12.17 3.96 -9.06
CA GLY A 193 -12.70 3.41 -7.82
C GLY A 193 -13.03 1.92 -7.86
N THR A 194 -13.21 1.33 -9.04
CA THR A 194 -13.66 -0.06 -9.17
C THR A 194 -12.63 -1.10 -8.73
N ARG A 195 -11.37 -0.69 -8.54
CA ARG A 195 -10.27 -1.49 -7.97
C ARG A 195 -9.56 -0.80 -6.81
N TYR A 196 -10.15 0.24 -6.25
CA TYR A 196 -9.59 0.88 -5.06
C TYR A 196 -9.85 -0.01 -3.83
N PRO A 197 -8.84 -0.32 -2.99
CA PRO A 197 -9.05 -1.10 -1.77
C PRO A 197 -9.98 -0.37 -0.80
N GLN A 198 -11.14 -0.94 -0.50
CA GLN A 198 -12.24 -0.21 0.14
C GLN A 198 -13.13 -1.04 1.07
N THR A 199 -12.74 -2.27 1.39
CA THR A 199 -13.42 -3.18 2.32
C THR A 199 -12.54 -3.45 3.55
N PRO A 200 -13.10 -3.92 4.69
CA PRO A 200 -12.32 -4.20 5.90
C PRO A 200 -11.16 -5.17 5.65
N MET A 201 -10.00 -4.86 6.20
CA MET A 201 -8.77 -5.65 6.02
C MET A 201 -8.15 -6.06 7.36
N ASN A 202 -7.68 -7.30 7.43
CA ASN A 202 -6.75 -7.77 8.45
C ASN A 202 -5.32 -7.45 8.01
N VAL A 203 -4.37 -7.39 8.94
CA VAL A 203 -2.94 -7.26 8.61
C VAL A 203 -2.30 -8.63 8.66
N ARG A 204 -1.60 -9.01 7.60
CA ARG A 204 -0.79 -10.22 7.45
C ARG A 204 0.67 -9.83 7.31
N ILE A 205 1.54 -10.57 7.98
CA ILE A 205 2.99 -10.34 7.92
C ILE A 205 3.69 -11.70 7.84
N GLY A 206 4.62 -11.86 6.92
CA GLY A 206 5.33 -13.13 6.77
C GLY A 206 6.47 -13.10 5.76
N ILE A 207 7.23 -14.19 5.74
CA ILE A 207 8.35 -14.43 4.83
C ILE A 207 8.04 -15.66 3.97
N TRP A 208 8.52 -15.69 2.73
CA TRP A 208 8.40 -16.86 1.85
C TRP A 208 9.49 -16.85 0.77
N ALA A 209 9.55 -17.91 -0.03
CA ALA A 209 10.48 -18.04 -1.16
C ALA A 209 9.73 -17.87 -2.49
N GLY A 210 9.72 -16.66 -3.04
CA GLY A 210 9.28 -16.37 -4.41
C GLY A 210 10.15 -17.04 -5.48
N GLY A 211 11.43 -17.24 -5.18
CA GLY A 211 12.38 -18.02 -5.98
C GLY A 211 12.32 -19.53 -5.78
N ASP A 212 11.31 -20.09 -5.09
CA ASP A 212 11.18 -21.54 -4.97
C ASP A 212 11.09 -22.19 -6.38
N PRO A 213 11.89 -23.23 -6.72
CA PRO A 213 11.91 -23.87 -8.04
C PRO A 213 10.59 -24.47 -8.55
N SER A 214 9.55 -24.58 -7.72
CA SER A 214 8.20 -25.02 -8.11
C SER A 214 7.20 -23.88 -8.33
N ASN A 215 7.60 -22.63 -8.13
CA ASN A 215 6.77 -21.46 -8.44
C ASN A 215 6.69 -21.21 -9.96
N ALA A 216 5.76 -20.34 -10.36
CA ALA A 216 5.71 -19.85 -11.74
C ALA A 216 6.99 -19.07 -12.08
N LYS A 217 7.49 -19.20 -13.33
CA LYS A 217 8.72 -18.52 -13.77
C LYS A 217 8.67 -17.00 -13.57
N GLY A 218 7.50 -16.38 -13.80
CA GLY A 218 7.30 -14.95 -13.55
C GLY A 218 7.48 -14.56 -12.09
N THR A 219 7.03 -15.39 -11.13
CA THR A 219 7.26 -15.20 -9.70
C THR A 219 8.74 -15.35 -9.32
N ILE A 220 9.44 -16.34 -9.90
CA ILE A 220 10.88 -16.55 -9.66
C ILE A 220 11.71 -15.38 -10.22
N GLU A 221 11.36 -14.88 -11.41
CA GLU A 221 12.01 -13.73 -12.04
C GLU A 221 11.75 -12.42 -11.27
N TRP A 222 10.50 -12.19 -10.85
CA TRP A 222 10.12 -11.05 -9.98
C TRP A 222 10.85 -11.09 -8.63
N ALA A 223 11.01 -12.26 -8.01
CA ALA A 223 11.77 -12.43 -6.77
C ALA A 223 13.30 -12.37 -6.95
N GLY A 224 13.80 -11.99 -8.14
CA GLY A 224 15.21 -11.80 -8.42
C GLY A 224 16.02 -13.08 -8.67
N GLY A 225 15.36 -14.22 -8.85
CA GLY A 225 15.99 -15.50 -9.19
C GLY A 225 15.67 -16.64 -8.22
N GLU A 226 16.24 -17.82 -8.50
CA GLU A 226 16.00 -19.05 -7.75
C GLU A 226 16.59 -19.01 -6.32
N THR A 227 15.85 -19.53 -5.35
CA THR A 227 16.24 -19.53 -3.93
C THR A 227 17.23 -20.65 -3.62
N ASP A 228 18.47 -20.26 -3.31
CA ASP A 228 19.50 -21.17 -2.83
C ASP A 228 19.33 -21.48 -1.33
N TYR A 229 18.51 -22.49 -1.04
CA TYR A 229 18.29 -23.01 0.32
C TYR A 229 19.56 -23.52 1.02
N SER A 230 20.70 -23.71 0.33
CA SER A 230 21.97 -24.06 1.00
C SER A 230 22.57 -22.88 1.80
N LYS A 231 22.10 -21.65 1.54
CA LYS A 231 22.45 -20.43 2.30
C LYS A 231 21.46 -20.10 3.43
N ALA A 232 20.45 -20.93 3.66
CA ALA A 232 19.50 -20.75 4.77
C ALA A 232 20.20 -20.96 6.14
N PRO A 233 19.69 -20.39 7.26
CA PRO A 233 18.41 -19.68 7.41
C PRO A 233 18.39 -18.26 6.84
N PHE A 234 17.25 -17.88 6.27
CA PHE A 234 16.94 -16.50 5.90
C PHE A 234 15.86 -15.97 6.86
N THR A 235 16.15 -14.91 7.61
CA THR A 235 15.24 -14.40 8.66
C THR A 235 14.89 -12.93 8.46
N MET A 236 13.57 -12.68 8.44
CA MET A 236 12.92 -11.37 8.48
C MET A 236 12.55 -11.07 9.94
N TYR A 237 12.68 -9.80 10.33
CA TYR A 237 12.44 -9.36 11.71
C TYR A 237 11.43 -8.22 11.72
N ILE A 238 10.42 -8.31 12.60
CA ILE A 238 9.45 -7.24 12.84
C ILE A 238 9.57 -6.82 14.30
N LYS A 239 10.05 -5.61 14.55
CA LYS A 239 10.28 -5.10 15.91
C LYS A 239 8.96 -4.72 16.59
N ASP A 240 8.15 -3.94 15.89
CA ASP A 240 6.90 -3.41 16.40
C ASP A 240 5.90 -3.13 15.25
N VAL A 241 4.62 -3.12 15.59
CA VAL A 241 3.51 -2.78 14.69
C VAL A 241 2.56 -1.81 15.40
N THR A 242 2.14 -0.74 14.73
CA THR A 242 1.05 0.14 15.20
C THR A 242 -0.05 0.19 14.16
N ILE A 243 -1.28 -0.11 14.60
CA ILE A 243 -2.50 -0.04 13.80
C ILE A 243 -3.38 1.05 14.37
N VAL A 244 -3.86 1.96 13.53
CA VAL A 244 -4.90 2.96 13.85
C VAL A 244 -6.13 2.63 13.02
N ASN A 245 -7.26 2.37 13.66
CA ASN A 245 -8.52 2.05 13.00
C ASN A 245 -9.42 3.29 13.00
N TYR A 246 -9.74 3.83 11.82
CA TYR A 246 -10.57 5.04 11.71
C TYR A 246 -12.06 4.77 11.91
N ASN A 247 -12.51 3.50 11.81
CA ASN A 247 -13.90 3.11 12.07
C ASN A 247 -13.96 1.92 13.05
N PRO A 248 -13.69 2.12 14.35
CA PRO A 248 -13.71 1.05 15.36
C PRO A 248 -15.12 0.47 15.54
N ALA A 249 -15.20 -0.86 15.59
CA ALA A 249 -16.45 -1.63 15.69
C ALA A 249 -16.17 -3.02 16.28
N GLU A 250 -17.18 -3.68 16.84
CA GLU A 250 -17.07 -5.08 17.26
C GLU A 250 -16.98 -6.04 16.06
N SER A 251 -17.67 -5.71 14.96
CA SER A 251 -17.60 -6.46 13.71
C SER A 251 -17.99 -5.62 12.49
N TYR A 252 -17.60 -6.11 11.32
CA TYR A 252 -17.96 -5.56 10.01
C TYR A 252 -18.75 -6.58 9.19
N THR A 253 -19.87 -6.16 8.60
CA THR A 253 -20.75 -7.02 7.79
C THR A 253 -21.08 -6.36 6.45
N TRP A 254 -20.99 -7.12 5.37
CA TRP A 254 -21.41 -6.70 4.02
C TRP A 254 -22.94 -6.82 3.91
N SER A 255 -23.64 -5.71 3.60
CA SER A 255 -25.10 -5.73 3.38
C SER A 255 -25.53 -6.27 2.01
N ASP A 256 -24.57 -6.41 1.09
CA ASP A 256 -24.78 -6.83 -0.29
C ASP A 256 -23.47 -7.38 -0.89
N GLN A 257 -23.48 -7.72 -2.18
CA GLN A 257 -22.37 -8.37 -2.88
C GLN A 257 -21.54 -7.43 -3.78
N THR A 258 -21.68 -6.10 -3.61
CA THR A 258 -21.00 -5.11 -4.48
C THR A 258 -19.50 -4.98 -4.22
N GLY A 259 -19.04 -5.30 -3.00
CA GLY A 259 -17.68 -5.00 -2.56
C GLY A 259 -17.40 -3.50 -2.38
N SER A 260 -18.41 -2.63 -2.34
CA SER A 260 -18.20 -1.20 -2.11
C SER A 260 -18.13 -0.88 -0.61
N TYR A 261 -17.43 0.20 -0.24
CA TYR A 261 -17.31 0.61 1.17
C TYR A 261 -18.68 1.01 1.77
N GLU A 262 -19.64 1.47 0.96
CA GLU A 262 -21.02 1.75 1.39
C GLU A 262 -21.81 0.49 1.77
N SER A 263 -21.42 -0.70 1.27
CA SER A 263 -22.04 -1.98 1.65
C SER A 263 -21.70 -2.37 3.09
N ILE A 264 -20.63 -1.84 3.67
CA ILE A 264 -20.16 -2.21 5.01
C ILE A 264 -21.11 -1.66 6.10
N LYS A 265 -21.37 -2.49 7.11
CA LYS A 265 -22.17 -2.19 8.30
C LYS A 265 -21.38 -2.56 9.55
N PHE A 266 -21.57 -1.80 10.62
CA PHE A 266 -20.79 -1.88 11.86
C PHE A 266 -21.66 -2.37 13.01
N THR A 267 -21.08 -3.10 13.96
CA THR A 267 -21.73 -3.42 15.24
C THR A 267 -20.95 -2.89 16.45
N GLY A 268 -21.63 -2.78 17.59
CA GLY A 268 -21.02 -2.41 18.87
C GLY A 268 -21.12 -0.92 19.25
N PRO A 269 -20.69 -0.57 20.47
CA PRO A 269 -20.68 0.80 20.97
C PRO A 269 -19.54 1.59 20.32
N VAL A 270 -19.84 2.30 19.23
CA VAL A 270 -18.85 3.13 18.54
C VAL A 270 -18.46 4.29 19.46
N ASN A 271 -17.20 4.31 19.90
CA ASN A 271 -16.64 5.34 20.77
C ASN A 271 -16.26 6.59 19.94
N SER A 272 -17.27 7.18 19.29
CA SER A 272 -17.12 8.24 18.29
C SER A 272 -16.75 9.59 18.90
N THR A 273 -15.45 9.88 18.96
CA THR A 273 -14.93 11.27 18.99
C THR A 273 -15.04 11.91 17.60
N SER A 274 -16.22 11.79 16.97
CA SER A 274 -16.52 12.22 15.60
C SER A 274 -18.00 12.57 15.51
N SER A 275 -18.33 13.85 15.68
CA SER A 275 -19.70 14.35 15.76
C SER A 275 -20.38 14.41 14.38
N THR A 276 -21.02 13.31 13.96
CA THR A 276 -21.93 13.28 12.81
C THR A 276 -23.36 13.54 13.25
N ASN A 277 -23.92 14.70 12.87
CA ASN A 277 -25.30 15.08 13.17
C ASN A 277 -26.30 14.17 12.45
N SER A 278 -26.77 13.13 13.14
CA SER A 278 -27.92 12.32 12.71
C SER A 278 -29.23 13.05 13.01
N THR A 279 -29.88 13.58 11.98
CA THR A 279 -31.08 14.41 12.09
C THR A 279 -32.30 13.64 12.63
N ALA A 280 -32.58 13.79 13.93
CA ALA A 280 -33.80 13.27 14.55
C ALA A 280 -34.97 14.25 14.40
N SER A 281 -35.99 13.89 13.61
CA SER A 281 -37.22 14.68 13.47
C SER A 281 -38.14 14.54 14.68
N ALA A 282 -38.34 15.63 15.43
CA ALA A 282 -39.38 15.73 16.47
C ALA A 282 -40.08 17.10 16.40
N THR A 283 -41.41 17.10 16.31
CA THR A 283 -42.22 18.32 16.15
C THR A 283 -42.80 18.80 17.47
N SER A 284 -42.52 20.04 17.90
CA SER A 284 -43.46 20.88 18.70
C SER A 284 -43.05 22.35 18.88
N LYS A 285 -43.73 23.24 18.15
CA LYS A 285 -44.48 24.42 18.61
C LYS A 285 -43.97 25.28 19.82
N THR A 286 -43.74 26.57 19.51
CA THR A 286 -44.29 27.79 20.20
C THR A 286 -43.38 28.67 21.10
N SER A 287 -43.01 29.83 20.51
CA SER A 287 -42.95 31.21 21.06
C SER A 287 -41.91 31.73 22.08
N ALA A 288 -41.37 32.90 21.70
CA ALA A 288 -41.12 34.14 22.49
C ALA A 288 -39.83 34.34 23.33
N THR A 289 -39.03 35.34 22.90
CA THR A 289 -38.61 36.58 23.62
C THR A 289 -38.44 36.54 25.16
N THR A 290 -37.41 37.11 25.83
CA THR A 290 -36.72 38.42 25.62
C THR A 290 -35.47 38.58 26.52
N SER A 291 -34.39 39.25 26.05
CA SER A 291 -33.33 39.95 26.85
C SER A 291 -32.53 39.14 27.92
N VAL A 292 -31.40 39.59 28.53
CA VAL A 292 -30.71 40.91 28.65
C VAL A 292 -29.16 40.76 28.51
N SER A 293 -28.35 41.79 28.83
CA SER A 293 -26.95 41.94 28.35
C SER A 293 -25.90 42.25 29.46
N LEU A 294 -24.61 42.19 29.09
CA LEU A 294 -23.41 42.72 29.80
C LEU A 294 -22.88 41.82 30.96
N ILE A 295 -21.61 41.86 31.44
CA ILE A 295 -20.53 42.89 31.38
C ILE A 295 -19.13 42.29 31.07
N SER A 296 -18.36 43.04 30.26
CA SER A 296 -16.89 43.17 30.04
C SER A 296 -15.83 42.18 30.56
N GLY A 297 -14.82 41.94 29.70
CA GLY A 297 -13.42 41.63 30.04
C GLY A 297 -12.49 41.88 28.83
N THR A 298 -11.44 42.69 28.95
CA THR A 298 -10.68 43.24 27.79
C THR A 298 -9.23 42.78 27.68
N LYS A 299 -8.75 42.61 26.43
CA LYS A 299 -7.58 43.33 25.88
C LYS A 299 -7.39 43.08 24.38
N THR A 300 -6.70 44.01 23.70
CA THR A 300 -6.53 44.07 22.24
C THR A 300 -5.09 44.38 21.89
N ALA A 301 -4.57 43.84 20.77
CA ALA A 301 -3.37 44.31 20.12
C ALA A 301 -3.39 43.99 18.61
N THR A 302 -3.10 44.98 17.77
CA THR A 302 -3.01 44.87 16.30
C THR A 302 -1.83 45.71 15.80
N PRO A 303 -0.98 45.22 14.89
CA PRO A 303 0.01 46.05 14.19
C PRO A 303 -0.60 46.73 12.94
N SER A 304 -0.15 47.94 12.63
CA SER A 304 -0.63 48.77 11.50
C SER A 304 0.38 48.80 10.34
N SER A 305 -0.06 49.21 9.14
CA SER A 305 0.76 49.16 7.90
C SER A 305 0.70 50.42 7.02
N SER A 306 1.82 51.15 6.92
CA SER A 306 2.17 52.19 5.91
C SER A 306 3.59 52.72 6.23
N GLY A 307 4.44 53.24 5.33
CA GLY A 307 4.57 53.31 3.85
C GLY A 307 6.05 53.72 3.54
N SER A 308 6.72 53.24 2.48
CA SER A 308 6.72 53.72 1.08
C SER A 308 7.98 54.52 0.63
N ILE A 309 8.80 53.91 -0.26
CA ILE A 309 9.64 54.51 -1.35
C ILE A 309 10.79 55.49 -0.94
N SER A 310 12.09 55.22 -1.24
CA SER A 310 12.80 55.63 -2.49
C SER A 310 14.27 55.12 -2.54
N GLY A 311 14.89 55.03 -3.74
CA GLY A 311 16.35 54.81 -3.97
C GLY A 311 17.12 56.12 -4.31
N PRO A 312 18.26 56.12 -5.05
CA PRO A 312 18.95 55.02 -5.79
C PRO A 312 20.52 55.01 -5.74
N SER A 313 21.17 54.21 -6.62
CA SER A 313 22.58 54.32 -7.14
C SER A 313 23.77 53.97 -6.19
N SER A 314 24.98 53.56 -6.63
CA SER A 314 25.47 52.87 -7.86
C SER A 314 26.98 52.52 -7.74
N GLY A 315 27.49 51.48 -8.43
CA GLY A 315 28.95 51.32 -8.67
C GLY A 315 29.43 49.87 -9.01
N SER A 316 30.20 49.69 -10.09
CA SER A 316 30.68 48.35 -10.55
C SER A 316 31.78 48.39 -11.64
N SER A 317 32.69 47.40 -11.64
CA SER A 317 33.63 47.02 -12.72
C SER A 317 34.29 45.67 -12.35
N SER A 318 34.87 44.81 -13.21
CA SER A 318 34.90 44.59 -14.69
C SER A 318 35.65 43.26 -14.95
N GLY A 319 35.49 42.48 -16.04
CA GLY A 319 34.60 42.54 -17.22
C GLY A 319 35.11 41.65 -18.38
N SER A 320 34.31 41.51 -19.47
CA SER A 320 34.64 40.92 -20.81
C SER A 320 34.92 39.39 -20.89
N SER A 321 34.72 38.68 -22.03
CA SER A 321 34.47 39.09 -23.43
C SER A 321 33.56 38.13 -24.27
N SER A 322 33.03 38.67 -25.38
CA SER A 322 32.50 38.07 -26.65
C SER A 322 32.60 36.55 -26.95
N SER A 323 31.75 35.88 -27.77
CA SER A 323 30.46 36.15 -28.47
C SER A 323 30.01 34.80 -29.16
N SER A 324 29.16 34.60 -30.19
CA SER A 324 28.35 35.38 -31.16
C SER A 324 27.36 34.43 -31.91
N SER A 325 26.48 34.92 -32.80
CA SER A 325 25.67 34.12 -33.76
C SER A 325 25.53 34.82 -35.13
N PRO A 326 25.15 34.10 -36.21
CA PRO A 326 23.94 34.51 -36.96
C PRO A 326 23.11 33.35 -37.57
N SER A 327 21.94 33.67 -38.11
CA SER A 327 20.99 32.75 -38.78
C SER A 327 20.94 32.95 -40.30
N ALA A 328 20.66 31.88 -41.07
CA ALA A 328 19.93 31.92 -42.36
C ALA A 328 19.54 30.51 -42.85
N SER A 329 18.43 30.40 -43.60
CA SER A 329 17.98 29.17 -44.29
C SER A 329 18.51 29.11 -45.74
N PRO A 330 18.37 27.97 -46.43
CA PRO A 330 17.23 27.83 -47.36
C PRO A 330 16.57 26.44 -47.33
N ALA A 331 15.50 26.26 -48.12
CA ALA A 331 14.78 24.99 -48.30
C ALA A 331 14.63 24.63 -49.78
N PHE A 332 14.64 23.34 -50.12
CA PHE A 332 14.18 22.78 -51.40
C PHE A 332 13.69 21.32 -51.25
N ASN A 333 12.86 20.86 -52.19
CA ASN A 333 12.11 19.60 -52.11
C ASN A 333 12.83 18.39 -52.73
N ALA A 334 12.52 17.20 -52.22
CA ALA A 334 12.49 15.94 -52.98
C ALA A 334 11.48 14.97 -52.34
N ALA A 335 10.80 14.12 -53.12
CA ALA A 335 9.74 13.24 -52.62
C ALA A 335 9.61 11.90 -53.36
N SER A 336 9.54 10.81 -52.59
CA SER A 336 9.01 9.46 -52.91
C SER A 336 8.96 8.68 -51.58
N ASN A 337 7.88 8.05 -51.11
CA ASN A 337 6.81 7.21 -51.70
C ASN A 337 7.23 5.73 -51.90
N LEU A 338 6.24 4.81 -51.81
CA LEU A 338 6.30 3.37 -51.50
C LEU A 338 6.42 3.07 -49.98
N GLY A 339 5.69 2.09 -49.42
CA GLY A 339 4.58 1.31 -50.01
C GLY A 339 4.17 0.08 -49.17
N ALA A 340 2.88 0.02 -48.79
CA ALA A 340 2.05 -1.13 -48.33
C ALA A 340 2.69 -2.43 -47.75
N GLY A 341 2.16 -2.90 -46.62
CA GLY A 341 2.47 -4.23 -46.07
C GLY A 341 1.50 -4.68 -44.96
N SER A 342 0.29 -5.13 -45.34
CA SER A 342 -0.72 -5.65 -44.41
C SER A 342 -0.76 -7.17 -44.39
N LEU A 343 -0.60 -7.78 -43.22
CA LEU A 343 -1.13 -9.10 -42.89
C LEU A 343 -1.56 -9.12 -41.42
N GLY A 344 -2.85 -9.34 -41.17
CA GLY A 344 -3.34 -9.77 -39.86
C GLY A 344 -3.37 -11.30 -39.78
N PHE A 345 -3.41 -11.85 -38.57
CA PHE A 345 -3.74 -13.27 -38.35
C PHE A 345 -4.83 -13.44 -37.30
N LEU A 346 -5.56 -14.54 -37.43
CA LEU A 346 -6.86 -14.76 -36.81
C LEU A 346 -6.75 -15.32 -35.38
N SER A 347 -7.81 -15.13 -34.60
CA SER A 347 -7.99 -15.74 -33.29
C SER A 347 -8.07 -17.28 -33.35
N VAL A 348 -7.53 -17.93 -32.32
CA VAL A 348 -8.00 -19.26 -31.89
C VAL A 348 -8.25 -19.18 -30.38
N LEU A 349 -9.47 -19.56 -29.99
CA LEU A 349 -9.90 -19.66 -28.60
C LEU A 349 -9.56 -21.05 -28.06
N ALA A 350 -8.93 -21.14 -26.89
CA ALA A 350 -8.64 -22.42 -26.22
C ALA A 350 -9.00 -22.35 -24.73
N ALA A 351 -10.29 -22.37 -24.43
CA ALA A 351 -10.77 -22.60 -23.08
C ALA A 351 -10.78 -24.11 -22.79
N PHE A 352 -10.18 -24.53 -21.67
CA PHE A 352 -10.41 -25.85 -21.08
C PHE A 352 -10.55 -25.74 -19.57
N SER A 353 -11.60 -26.37 -19.03
CA SER A 353 -11.84 -26.52 -17.59
C SER A 353 -11.18 -27.79 -17.09
N GLY A 354 -10.88 -27.89 -15.78
CA GLY A 354 -10.76 -29.22 -15.16
C GLY A 354 -9.97 -29.34 -13.86
N PHE A 355 -10.66 -29.19 -12.72
CA PHE A 355 -10.79 -30.20 -11.66
C PHE A 355 -9.57 -30.84 -10.95
N LEU A 356 -9.68 -30.92 -9.61
CA LEU A 356 -8.91 -31.76 -8.66
C LEU A 356 -7.42 -31.38 -8.49
N PHE A 357 -6.77 -31.64 -7.35
CA PHE A 357 -7.05 -32.65 -6.31
C PHE A 357 -7.52 -32.10 -4.94
N LEU A 358 -7.66 -33.03 -3.98
CA LEU A 358 -8.13 -32.85 -2.59
C LEU A 358 -7.20 -31.97 -1.75
#